data_AF-A0A6J1WN32-F1
#
_entry.id   AF-A0A6J1WN32-F1
#
_cell.length_a   1.000
_cell.length_b   1.000
_cell.length_c   1.000
_cell.angle_alpha   90.00
_cell.angle_beta   90.00
_cell.angle_gamma   90.00
#
_symmetry.space_group_name_H-M   'P 1'
#
loop_
_entity.id
_entity.type
_entity.pdbx_description
1 polymer ?
#
loop_
_entity_poly.entity_id
_entity_poly.type
_entity_poly.pdbx_seq_one_letter_code
_entity_poly.pdbx_strand_id
1 'polypeptide(L)'
;MINKVTFAPLVVSTLFILLTSLLAHCARRLVQKSINEPFVRLLFEEAIAAAELCGCCFELIVVADNFGVGTYAIFLFALTIWWSLNWGDATACPYTHIEDVIEGKGDIRKAFLKTWAELLGGLLVFKYVQTYWALEISETHKDKAFEECRADLQVPVIYGAVVEGVATCLCRLASKSLGDLNPRFATAIDSFIGTSLVVAGVLTRHTVFVYRYQDNSANADLSVSIFCKIHLGKAFDYSGGYFNPVLATSLKAGCEGHTLLEHAVVYWIGACAGSILSVYMYKIPAIQRYVRGTTAVNGDSIWADKED
;
A
#
# COMPACT_ATOMS: atom_id res chain seq x y z
N MET A 1 -3.89 -15.73 31.65
CA MET A 1 -4.31 -14.51 32.38
C MET A 1 -4.23 -13.36 31.38
N ILE A 2 -5.36 -12.77 30.97
CA ILE A 2 -5.37 -11.67 29.98
C ILE A 2 -4.76 -10.44 30.65
N ASN A 3 -3.66 -9.92 30.09
CA ASN A 3 -3.03 -8.70 30.61
C ASN A 3 -3.95 -7.50 30.32
N LYS A 4 -4.67 -7.02 31.34
CA LYS A 4 -5.64 -5.92 31.19
C LYS A 4 -5.00 -4.62 30.68
N VAL A 5 -3.70 -4.44 30.92
CA VAL A 5 -2.95 -3.24 30.51
C VAL A 5 -2.77 -3.18 28.99
N THR A 6 -2.59 -4.31 28.32
CA THR A 6 -2.42 -4.37 26.86
C THR A 6 -3.71 -4.72 26.13
N PHE A 7 -4.58 -5.52 26.75
CA PHE A 7 -5.80 -6.00 26.10
C PHE A 7 -6.82 -4.88 25.87
N ALA A 8 -7.04 -4.01 26.87
CA ALA A 8 -8.06 -2.97 26.73
C ALA A 8 -7.71 -1.93 25.64
N PRO A 9 -6.48 -1.40 25.54
CA PRO A 9 -6.14 -0.46 24.47
C PRO A 9 -6.15 -1.12 23.08
N LEU A 10 -5.72 -2.37 22.94
CA LEU A 10 -5.82 -3.11 21.67
C LEU A 10 -7.28 -3.30 21.22
N VAL A 11 -8.20 -3.54 22.16
CA VAL A 11 -9.64 -3.59 21.87
C VAL A 11 -10.14 -2.24 21.36
N VAL A 12 -9.69 -1.12 21.94
CA VAL A 12 -10.06 0.22 21.47
C VAL A 12 -9.61 0.43 20.01
N SER A 13 -8.35 0.12 19.67
CA SER A 13 -7.87 0.17 18.29
C SER A 13 -8.64 -0.74 17.35
N THR A 14 -8.97 -1.95 17.81
CA THR A 14 -9.79 -2.91 17.03
C THR A 14 -11.17 -2.35 16.74
N LEU A 15 -11.84 -1.78 17.75
CA LEU A 15 -13.16 -1.19 17.60
C LEU A 15 -13.13 0.04 16.68
N PHE A 16 -12.07 0.84 16.74
CA PHE A 16 -11.90 1.96 15.80
C PHE A 16 -11.75 1.50 14.35
N ILE A 17 -10.92 0.48 14.09
CA ILE A 17 -10.75 -0.09 12.75
C ILE A 17 -12.08 -0.64 12.24
N LEU A 18 -12.79 -1.42 13.06
CA LEU A 18 -14.11 -1.97 12.69
C LEU A 18 -15.16 -0.88 12.46
N LEU A 19 -15.18 0.17 13.29
CA LEU A 19 -16.08 1.31 13.13
C LEU A 19 -15.79 2.04 11.82
N THR A 20 -14.52 2.29 11.52
CA THR A 20 -14.09 2.96 10.28
C THR A 20 -14.51 2.16 9.05
N SER A 21 -14.26 0.84 9.05
CA SER A 21 -14.73 -0.06 7.98
C SER A 21 -16.25 -0.13 7.86
N LEU A 22 -16.98 -0.12 8.98
CA LEU A 22 -18.44 -0.12 8.97
C LEU A 22 -19.00 1.18 8.40
N LEU A 23 -18.46 2.33 8.82
CA LEU A 23 -18.85 3.65 8.31
C LEU A 23 -18.58 3.75 6.81
N ALA A 24 -17.42 3.28 6.36
CA ALA A 24 -17.07 3.24 4.94
C ALA A 24 -18.00 2.32 4.13
N HIS A 25 -18.32 1.12 4.65
CA HIS A 25 -19.28 0.22 4.03
C HIS A 25 -20.68 0.86 3.92
N CYS A 26 -21.16 1.50 4.99
CA CYS A 26 -22.45 2.21 4.99
C CYS A 26 -22.45 3.39 4.00
N ALA A 27 -21.40 4.20 3.98
CA ALA A 27 -21.25 5.32 3.05
C ALA A 27 -21.24 4.84 1.59
N ARG A 28 -20.52 3.76 1.30
CA ARG A 28 -20.53 3.14 -0.04
C ARG A 28 -21.92 2.66 -0.43
N ARG A 29 -22.63 1.97 0.45
CA ARG A 29 -24.02 1.51 0.18
C ARG A 29 -24.97 2.67 -0.07
N LEU A 30 -24.78 3.79 0.62
CA LEU A 30 -25.55 5.01 0.38
C LEU A 30 -25.24 5.59 -1.01
N VAL A 31 -23.97 5.74 -1.36
CA VAL A 31 -23.51 6.20 -2.67
C VAL A 31 -24.07 5.34 -3.80
N GLN A 32 -24.03 4.00 -3.64
CA GLN A 32 -24.57 3.06 -4.62
C GLN A 32 -26.08 3.20 -4.83
N LYS A 33 -26.83 3.62 -3.80
CA LYS A 33 -28.28 3.86 -3.88
C LYS A 33 -28.63 5.24 -4.40
N SER A 34 -27.81 6.25 -4.09
CA SER A 34 -28.11 7.65 -4.37
C SER A 34 -27.57 8.14 -5.72
N ILE A 35 -26.47 7.56 -6.21
CA ILE A 35 -25.78 8.02 -7.42
C ILE A 35 -25.99 7.00 -8.55
N ASN A 36 -26.72 7.44 -9.58
CA ASN A 36 -27.04 6.60 -10.75
C ASN A 36 -25.94 6.60 -11.81
N GLU A 37 -25.20 7.71 -11.96
CA GLU A 37 -24.14 7.81 -12.97
C GLU A 37 -22.91 6.98 -12.54
N PRO A 38 -22.49 5.97 -13.33
CA PRO A 38 -21.48 5.00 -12.91
C PRO A 38 -20.12 5.62 -12.58
N PHE A 39 -19.66 6.63 -13.33
CA PHE A 39 -18.33 7.20 -13.14
C PHE A 39 -18.27 8.08 -11.89
N VAL A 40 -19.25 8.94 -11.66
CA VAL A 40 -19.40 9.76 -10.44
C VAL A 40 -19.55 8.85 -9.23
N ARG A 41 -20.32 7.75 -9.34
CA ARG A 41 -20.40 6.73 -8.29
C ARG A 41 -19.01 6.18 -7.96
N LEU A 42 -18.24 5.78 -8.98
CA LEU A 42 -16.88 5.29 -8.80
C LEU A 42 -15.95 6.34 -8.16
N LEU A 43 -16.06 7.62 -8.51
CA LEU A 43 -15.28 8.68 -7.85
C LEU A 43 -15.56 8.75 -6.34
N PHE A 44 -16.83 8.66 -5.94
CA PHE A 44 -17.17 8.59 -4.51
C PHE A 44 -16.67 7.30 -3.86
N GLU A 45 -16.75 6.16 -4.55
CA GLU A 45 -16.24 4.90 -4.04
C GLU A 45 -14.72 4.94 -3.85
N GLU A 46 -13.95 5.53 -4.77
CA GLU A 46 -12.50 5.75 -4.63
C GLU A 46 -12.18 6.66 -3.44
N ALA A 47 -12.93 7.75 -3.25
CA ALA A 47 -12.76 8.63 -2.11
C ALA A 47 -13.03 7.92 -0.78
N ILE A 48 -14.10 7.13 -0.68
CA ILE A 48 -14.46 6.43 0.56
C ILE A 48 -13.48 5.26 0.81
N ALA A 49 -13.05 4.55 -0.24
CA ALA A 49 -12.04 3.50 -0.14
C ALA A 49 -10.71 4.07 0.39
N ALA A 50 -10.26 5.20 -0.17
CA ALA A 50 -9.05 5.89 0.30
C ALA A 50 -9.18 6.41 1.74
N ALA A 51 -10.36 6.92 2.11
CA ALA A 51 -10.65 7.31 3.48
C ALA A 51 -10.59 6.12 4.44
N GLU A 52 -11.21 4.98 4.11
CA GLU A 52 -11.14 3.76 4.92
C GLU A 52 -9.69 3.27 5.07
N LEU A 53 -8.97 3.17 3.96
CA LEU A 53 -7.57 2.75 3.92
C LEU A 53 -6.72 3.62 4.85
N CYS A 54 -6.76 4.94 4.68
CA CYS A 54 -5.94 5.86 5.48
C CYS A 54 -6.38 5.88 6.94
N GLY A 55 -7.69 5.88 7.22
CA GLY A 55 -8.23 5.86 8.58
C GLY A 55 -7.79 4.62 9.36
N CYS A 56 -7.94 3.43 8.78
CA CYS A 56 -7.45 2.19 9.39
C CYS A 56 -5.92 2.20 9.54
N CYS A 57 -5.17 2.70 8.57
CA CYS A 57 -3.71 2.76 8.63
C CYS A 57 -3.17 3.73 9.68
N PHE A 58 -3.86 4.84 9.97
CA PHE A 58 -3.51 5.70 11.12
C PHE A 58 -3.56 4.93 12.43
N GLU A 59 -4.61 4.15 12.66
CA GLU A 59 -4.72 3.35 13.88
C GLU A 59 -3.77 2.15 13.86
N LEU A 60 -3.45 1.60 12.68
CA LEU A 60 -2.41 0.58 12.56
C LEU A 60 -1.04 1.09 13.01
N ILE A 61 -0.70 2.37 12.80
CA ILE A 61 0.53 2.95 13.35
C ILE A 61 0.52 2.89 14.88
N VAL A 62 -0.60 3.29 15.51
CA VAL A 62 -0.79 3.15 16.97
C VAL A 62 -0.61 1.69 17.40
N VAL A 63 -1.15 0.75 16.63
CA VAL A 63 -1.00 -0.69 16.91
C VAL A 63 0.45 -1.15 16.80
N ALA A 64 1.18 -0.70 15.78
CA ALA A 64 2.59 -1.05 15.58
C ALA A 64 3.48 -0.51 16.71
N ASP A 65 3.28 0.76 17.08
CA ASP A 65 4.07 1.45 18.10
C ASP A 65 3.87 0.83 19.50
N ASN A 66 2.67 0.36 19.82
CA ASN A 66 2.30 -0.10 21.16
C ASN A 66 2.27 -1.64 21.32
N PHE A 67 1.98 -2.39 20.26
CA PHE A 67 1.85 -3.85 20.29
C PHE A 67 2.78 -4.59 19.32
N GLY A 68 3.64 -3.85 18.62
CA GLY A 68 4.66 -4.39 17.73
C GLY A 68 4.16 -4.76 16.33
N VAL A 69 5.14 -4.90 15.43
CA VAL A 69 4.91 -5.13 13.99
C VAL A 69 4.23 -6.46 13.69
N GLY A 70 4.37 -7.46 14.57
CA GLY A 70 3.63 -8.73 14.43
C GLY A 70 2.12 -8.55 14.56
N THR A 71 1.67 -7.72 15.50
CA THR A 71 0.25 -7.40 15.69
C THR A 71 -0.26 -6.57 14.51
N TYR A 72 0.50 -5.55 14.11
CA TYR A 72 0.25 -4.78 12.89
C TYR A 72 0.04 -5.67 11.66
N ALA A 73 0.93 -6.66 11.44
CA ALA A 73 0.85 -7.56 10.30
C ALA A 73 -0.45 -8.37 10.26
N ILE A 74 -0.93 -8.83 11.42
CA ILE A 74 -2.19 -9.58 11.52
C ILE A 74 -3.37 -8.70 11.11
N PHE A 75 -3.44 -7.46 11.61
CA PHE A 75 -4.52 -6.54 11.26
C PHE A 75 -4.43 -6.11 9.79
N LEU A 76 -3.24 -5.77 9.29
CA LEU A 76 -3.04 -5.41 7.90
C LEU A 76 -3.42 -6.55 6.96
N PHE A 77 -3.08 -7.80 7.29
CA PHE A 77 -3.47 -8.97 6.52
C PHE A 77 -5.00 -9.16 6.48
N ALA A 78 -5.68 -8.99 7.61
CA ALA A 78 -7.14 -9.08 7.66
C ALA A 78 -7.80 -7.93 6.86
N LEU A 79 -7.27 -6.72 6.97
CA LEU A 79 -7.76 -5.54 6.25
C LEU A 79 -7.54 -5.64 4.73
N THR A 80 -6.39 -6.16 4.29
CA THR A 80 -6.12 -6.35 2.86
C THR A 80 -7.06 -7.38 2.22
N ILE A 81 -7.41 -8.45 2.95
CA ILE A 81 -8.48 -9.37 2.53
C ILE A 81 -9.84 -8.65 2.50
N TRP A 82 -10.16 -7.87 3.53
CA TRP A 82 -11.42 -7.12 3.58
C TRP A 82 -11.56 -6.14 2.40
N TRP A 83 -10.54 -5.33 2.14
CA TRP A 83 -10.57 -4.33 1.07
C TRP A 83 -10.71 -4.96 -0.32
N SER A 84 -9.97 -6.04 -0.59
CA SER A 84 -10.02 -6.76 -1.87
C SER A 84 -11.37 -7.45 -2.13
N LEU A 85 -12.09 -7.85 -1.08
CA LEU A 85 -13.44 -8.42 -1.21
C LEU A 85 -14.54 -7.36 -1.25
N ASN A 86 -14.31 -6.22 -0.59
CA ASN A 86 -15.34 -5.20 -0.46
C ASN A 86 -15.34 -4.30 -1.70
N TRP A 87 -14.25 -3.64 -2.08
CA TRP A 87 -14.30 -2.40 -2.88
C TRP A 87 -14.58 -2.52 -4.39
N GLY A 88 -14.59 -3.74 -4.96
CA GLY A 88 -14.91 -3.93 -6.38
C GLY A 88 -13.92 -3.19 -7.28
N ASP A 89 -14.41 -2.27 -8.12
CA ASP A 89 -13.58 -1.53 -9.08
C ASP A 89 -12.78 -0.37 -8.44
N ALA A 90 -13.12 0.05 -7.21
CA ALA A 90 -12.39 1.09 -6.50
C ALA A 90 -11.09 0.52 -5.91
N THR A 91 -9.97 1.19 -6.12
CA THR A 91 -8.64 0.68 -5.76
C THR A 91 -7.93 1.50 -4.69
N ALA A 92 -8.37 2.73 -4.45
CA ALA A 92 -7.75 3.68 -3.54
C ALA A 92 -6.24 3.87 -3.80
N CYS A 93 -5.81 3.76 -5.05
CA CYS A 93 -4.40 3.72 -5.41
C CYS A 93 -4.12 4.40 -6.76
N PRO A 94 -3.37 5.53 -6.79
CA PRO A 94 -3.16 6.28 -8.02
C PRO A 94 -2.47 5.53 -9.16
N TYR A 95 -1.47 4.68 -8.84
CA TYR A 95 -0.70 4.03 -9.90
C TYR A 95 -1.50 2.96 -10.64
N THR A 96 -2.56 2.38 -10.06
CA THR A 96 -3.42 1.41 -10.77
C THR A 96 -4.17 2.10 -11.90
N HIS A 97 -4.61 3.35 -11.69
CA HIS A 97 -5.22 4.16 -12.75
C HIS A 97 -4.22 4.51 -13.84
N ILE A 98 -2.94 4.70 -13.50
CA ILE A 98 -1.87 4.90 -14.48
C ILE A 98 -1.63 3.62 -15.28
N GLU A 99 -1.63 2.44 -14.62
CA GLU A 99 -1.54 1.16 -15.31
C GLU A 99 -2.68 0.98 -16.32
N ASP A 100 -3.92 1.31 -15.93
CA ASP A 100 -5.09 1.22 -16.83
C ASP A 100 -4.92 2.10 -18.08
N VAL A 101 -4.36 3.30 -17.93
CA VAL A 101 -4.07 4.19 -19.06
C VAL A 101 -2.97 3.61 -19.96
N ILE A 102 -1.89 3.08 -19.37
CA ILE A 102 -0.77 2.47 -20.12
C ILE A 102 -1.19 1.19 -20.85
N GLU A 103 -2.09 0.42 -20.24
CA GLU A 103 -2.65 -0.80 -20.84
C GLU A 103 -3.76 -0.51 -21.86
N GLY A 104 -4.13 0.77 -22.07
CA GLY A 104 -5.16 1.18 -23.03
C GLY A 104 -6.60 0.91 -22.57
N LYS A 105 -6.80 0.65 -21.28
CA LYS A 105 -8.10 0.37 -20.64
C LYS A 105 -8.79 1.63 -20.11
N GLY A 106 -8.04 2.71 -19.87
CA GLY A 106 -8.52 3.93 -19.21
C GLY A 106 -8.15 5.23 -19.93
N ASP A 107 -8.82 6.32 -19.54
CA ASP A 107 -8.56 7.69 -20.00
C ASP A 107 -7.76 8.46 -18.93
N ILE A 108 -6.76 9.23 -19.35
CA ILE A 108 -5.90 10.01 -18.44
C ILE A 108 -6.67 11.01 -17.57
N ARG A 109 -7.73 11.62 -18.09
CA ARG A 109 -8.59 12.55 -17.34
C ARG A 109 -9.37 11.80 -16.25
N LYS A 110 -9.86 10.61 -16.57
CA LYS A 110 -10.55 9.77 -15.59
C LYS A 110 -9.60 9.30 -14.49
N ALA A 111 -8.39 8.88 -14.86
CA ALA A 111 -7.34 8.52 -13.91
C ALA A 111 -7.04 9.67 -12.95
N PHE A 112 -6.84 10.88 -13.50
CA PHE A 112 -6.62 12.08 -12.70
C PHE A 112 -7.78 12.39 -11.73
N LEU A 113 -9.03 12.31 -12.20
CA LEU A 113 -10.20 12.55 -11.35
C LEU A 113 -10.32 11.52 -10.22
N LYS A 114 -10.03 10.24 -10.49
CA LYS A 114 -9.99 9.20 -9.44
C LYS A 114 -8.91 9.50 -8.41
N THR A 115 -7.68 9.80 -8.84
CA THR A 115 -6.57 10.18 -7.94
C THR A 115 -6.92 11.41 -7.07
N TRP A 116 -7.61 12.40 -7.63
CA TRP A 116 -8.10 13.54 -6.84
C TRP A 116 -9.16 13.14 -5.82
N ALA A 117 -10.08 12.26 -6.19
CA ALA A 117 -11.09 11.76 -5.27
C ALA A 117 -10.44 10.98 -4.10
N GLU A 118 -9.44 10.15 -4.38
CA GLU A 118 -8.66 9.41 -3.38
C GLU A 118 -7.94 10.37 -2.42
N LEU A 119 -7.26 11.40 -2.94
CA LEU A 119 -6.61 12.43 -2.13
C LEU A 119 -7.58 13.17 -1.22
N LEU A 120 -8.76 13.55 -1.73
CA LEU A 120 -9.80 14.18 -0.93
C LEU A 120 -10.29 13.25 0.19
N GLY A 121 -10.49 11.97 -0.11
CA GLY A 121 -10.84 10.96 0.88
C GLY A 121 -9.81 10.84 2.01
N GLY A 122 -8.53 10.73 1.64
CA GLY A 122 -7.42 10.65 2.57
C GLY A 122 -7.25 11.90 3.45
N LEU A 123 -7.46 13.09 2.89
CA LEU A 123 -7.43 14.34 3.66
C LEU A 123 -8.63 14.48 4.60
N LEU A 124 -9.83 14.09 4.17
CA LEU A 124 -11.04 14.19 5.00
C LEU A 124 -10.99 13.23 6.20
N VAL A 125 -10.46 12.02 6.00
CA VAL A 125 -10.39 11.05 7.11
C VAL A 125 -9.42 11.50 8.19
N PHE A 126 -8.38 12.27 7.86
CA PHE A 126 -7.46 12.81 8.86
C PHE A 126 -8.20 13.57 9.96
N LYS A 127 -9.19 14.41 9.61
CA LYS A 127 -9.99 15.14 10.61
C LYS A 127 -10.82 14.21 11.49
N TYR A 128 -11.37 13.14 10.91
CA TYR A 128 -12.09 12.09 11.66
C TYR A 128 -11.16 11.40 12.67
N VAL A 129 -9.96 10.99 12.24
CA VAL A 129 -8.96 10.35 13.11
C VAL A 129 -8.51 11.30 14.22
N GLN A 130 -8.18 12.54 13.89
CA GLN A 130 -7.76 13.56 14.86
C GLN A 130 -8.83 13.81 15.93
N THR A 131 -10.10 13.88 15.52
CA THR A 131 -11.21 14.03 16.47
C THR A 131 -11.33 12.82 17.38
N TYR A 132 -11.14 11.60 16.85
CA TYR A 132 -11.18 10.38 17.63
C TYR A 132 -10.03 10.30 18.63
N TRP A 133 -8.79 10.57 18.20
CA TRP A 133 -7.63 10.58 19.09
C TRP A 133 -7.72 11.65 20.18
N ALA A 134 -8.32 12.82 19.89
CA ALA A 134 -8.55 13.87 20.89
C ALA A 134 -9.53 13.47 22.01
N LEU A 135 -10.27 12.36 21.86
CA LEU A 135 -11.11 11.80 22.93
C LEU A 135 -10.29 11.01 23.97
N GLU A 136 -9.03 10.69 23.68
CA GLU A 136 -8.10 9.97 24.56
C GLU A 136 -8.72 8.73 25.23
N ILE A 137 -9.46 7.94 24.45
CA ILE A 137 -10.25 6.79 24.95
C ILE A 137 -9.36 5.72 25.60
N SER A 138 -8.09 5.65 25.20
CA SER A 138 -7.11 4.71 25.72
C SER A 138 -5.77 5.39 25.97
N GLU A 139 -4.94 4.79 26.82
CA GLU A 139 -3.58 5.27 27.10
C GLU A 139 -2.71 5.39 25.83
N THR A 140 -2.98 4.58 24.79
CA THR A 140 -2.27 4.63 23.51
C THR A 140 -2.70 5.82 22.64
N HIS A 141 -3.80 6.50 22.99
CA HIS A 141 -4.28 7.72 22.31
C HIS A 141 -3.97 9.01 23.07
N LYS A 142 -3.43 8.91 24.28
CA LYS A 142 -3.09 10.08 25.10
C LYS A 142 -2.09 10.97 24.37
N ASP A 143 -2.39 12.25 24.26
CA ASP A 143 -1.63 13.27 23.54
C ASP A 143 -1.41 12.98 22.02
N LYS A 144 -1.96 11.89 21.47
CA LYS A 144 -1.70 11.44 20.09
C LYS A 144 -2.20 12.43 19.05
N ALA A 145 -3.33 13.10 19.32
CA ALA A 145 -3.88 14.14 18.45
C ALA A 145 -3.00 15.41 18.38
N PHE A 146 -2.10 15.59 19.33
CA PHE A 146 -1.25 16.78 19.43
C PHE A 146 0.24 16.45 19.21
N GLU A 147 0.56 15.19 18.94
CA GLU A 147 1.92 14.73 18.67
C GLU A 147 2.45 15.36 17.37
N GLU A 148 3.70 15.83 17.42
CA GLU A 148 4.38 16.33 16.22
C GLU A 148 4.59 15.19 15.23
N CYS A 149 4.06 15.34 14.02
CA CYS A 149 4.20 14.33 13.00
C CYS A 149 5.64 14.28 12.47
N ARG A 150 6.23 13.10 12.48
CA ARG A 150 7.53 12.81 11.88
C ARG A 150 7.42 11.91 10.66
N ALA A 151 8.28 12.17 9.69
CA ALA A 151 8.50 11.36 8.52
C ALA A 151 9.02 9.96 8.86
N ASP A 152 8.56 8.94 8.13
CA ASP A 152 9.07 7.56 8.27
C ASP A 152 10.28 7.27 7.38
N LEU A 153 10.62 8.18 6.48
CA LEU A 153 11.81 8.06 5.64
C LEU A 153 13.08 8.20 6.51
N GLN A 154 13.74 7.08 6.80
CA GLN A 154 14.96 7.01 7.63
C GLN A 154 16.26 6.90 6.80
N VAL A 155 16.14 6.98 5.47
CA VAL A 155 17.22 6.75 4.50
C VAL A 155 17.28 7.86 3.45
N PRO A 156 18.38 7.99 2.68
CA PRO A 156 18.44 8.97 1.61
C PRO A 156 17.29 8.82 0.61
N VAL A 157 16.78 9.95 0.11
CA VAL A 157 15.58 10.06 -0.73
C VAL A 157 15.58 9.08 -1.90
N ILE A 158 16.67 9.03 -2.68
CA ILE A 158 16.77 8.13 -3.84
C ILE A 158 16.71 6.67 -3.42
N TYR A 159 17.32 6.33 -2.28
CA TYR A 159 17.31 4.97 -1.77
C TYR A 159 15.90 4.57 -1.29
N GLY A 160 15.18 5.47 -0.59
CA GLY A 160 13.77 5.27 -0.25
C GLY A 160 12.89 5.09 -1.49
N ALA A 161 13.08 5.92 -2.51
CA ALA A 161 12.33 5.82 -3.77
C ALA A 161 12.56 4.49 -4.49
N VAL A 162 13.80 3.98 -4.48
CA VAL A 162 14.12 2.65 -5.05
C VAL A 162 13.48 1.53 -4.22
N VAL A 163 13.49 1.62 -2.89
CA VAL A 163 12.86 0.62 -2.02
C VAL A 163 11.36 0.55 -2.26
N GLU A 164 10.66 1.70 -2.23
CA GLU A 164 9.24 1.79 -2.56
C GLU A 164 8.96 1.27 -3.98
N GLY A 165 9.74 1.71 -4.98
CA GLY A 165 9.54 1.29 -6.37
C GLY A 165 9.76 -0.21 -6.61
N VAL A 166 10.81 -0.81 -6.05
CA VAL A 166 11.06 -2.25 -6.21
C VAL A 166 10.00 -3.07 -5.49
N ALA A 167 9.63 -2.68 -4.26
CA ALA A 167 8.57 -3.38 -3.53
C ALA A 167 7.21 -3.27 -4.22
N THR A 168 6.83 -2.08 -4.70
CA THR A 168 5.62 -1.91 -5.53
C THR A 168 5.69 -2.77 -6.78
N CYS A 169 6.83 -2.81 -7.49
CA CYS A 169 7.00 -3.66 -8.67
C CYS A 169 6.75 -5.14 -8.37
N LEU A 170 7.32 -5.66 -7.28
CA LEU A 170 7.12 -7.06 -6.86
C LEU A 170 5.68 -7.35 -6.45
N CYS A 171 5.04 -6.47 -5.67
CA CYS A 171 3.62 -6.57 -5.34
C CYS A 171 2.78 -6.66 -6.62
N ARG A 172 2.99 -5.75 -7.57
CA ARG A 172 2.20 -5.68 -8.81
C ARG A 172 2.45 -6.86 -9.74
N LEU A 173 3.68 -7.36 -9.85
CA LEU A 173 3.97 -8.60 -10.58
C LEU A 173 3.23 -9.78 -9.96
N ALA A 174 3.26 -9.93 -8.65
CA ALA A 174 2.53 -10.98 -7.95
C ALA A 174 1.02 -10.87 -8.17
N SER A 175 0.43 -9.68 -8.00
CA SER A 175 -1.01 -9.47 -8.23
C SER A 175 -1.42 -9.77 -9.66
N LYS A 176 -0.63 -9.36 -10.67
CA LYS A 176 -0.89 -9.67 -12.08
C LYS A 176 -0.81 -11.17 -12.35
N SER A 177 0.22 -11.84 -11.83
CA SER A 177 0.35 -13.30 -11.92
C SER A 177 -0.83 -14.04 -11.29
N LEU A 178 -1.28 -13.61 -10.11
CA LEU A 178 -2.42 -14.20 -9.42
C LEU A 178 -3.74 -13.93 -10.14
N GLY A 179 -3.90 -12.75 -10.74
CA GLY A 179 -5.05 -12.42 -11.58
C GLY A 179 -5.16 -13.31 -12.82
N ASP A 180 -4.02 -13.60 -13.46
CA ASP A 180 -3.97 -14.47 -14.65
C ASP A 180 -4.15 -15.96 -14.30
N LEU A 181 -3.49 -16.44 -13.25
CA LEU A 181 -3.55 -17.85 -12.84
C LEU A 181 -4.87 -18.21 -12.14
N ASN A 182 -5.51 -17.21 -11.53
CA ASN A 182 -6.73 -17.32 -10.74
C ASN A 182 -6.76 -18.55 -9.80
N PRO A 183 -5.73 -18.76 -8.95
CA PRO A 183 -5.67 -19.91 -8.07
C PRO A 183 -6.74 -19.85 -6.97
N ARG A 184 -7.04 -21.01 -6.37
CA ARG A 184 -7.87 -21.05 -5.17
C ARG A 184 -7.22 -20.19 -4.08
N PHE A 185 -7.97 -19.23 -3.53
CA PHE A 185 -7.51 -18.25 -2.55
C PHE A 185 -6.54 -17.17 -3.08
N ALA A 186 -6.58 -16.83 -4.38
CA ALA A 186 -5.78 -15.74 -4.97
C ALA A 186 -5.74 -14.47 -4.11
N THR A 187 -6.91 -14.03 -3.62
CA THR A 187 -7.06 -12.87 -2.74
C THR A 187 -6.24 -12.96 -1.45
N ALA A 188 -6.25 -14.11 -0.79
CA ALA A 188 -5.51 -14.31 0.45
C ALA A 188 -4.00 -14.40 0.19
N ILE A 189 -3.59 -14.97 -0.93
CA ILE A 189 -2.17 -15.04 -1.34
C ILE A 189 -1.65 -13.64 -1.66
N ASP A 190 -2.40 -12.85 -2.42
CA ASP A 190 -2.05 -11.46 -2.77
C ASP A 190 -1.91 -10.60 -1.52
N SER A 191 -2.91 -10.68 -0.62
CA SER A 191 -2.90 -10.01 0.70
C SER A 191 -1.69 -10.43 1.54
N PHE A 192 -1.32 -11.71 1.52
CA PHE A 192 -0.17 -12.23 2.24
C PHE A 192 1.14 -11.70 1.68
N ILE A 193 1.30 -11.65 0.34
CA ILE A 193 2.49 -11.13 -0.32
C ILE A 193 2.65 -9.64 -0.03
N GLY A 194 1.59 -8.85 -0.19
CA GLY A 194 1.59 -7.42 0.11
C GLY A 194 1.97 -7.15 1.57
N THR A 195 1.29 -7.81 2.51
CA THR A 195 1.60 -7.68 3.95
C THR A 195 3.03 -8.08 4.25
N SER A 196 3.51 -9.19 3.68
CA SER A 196 4.87 -9.68 3.88
C SER A 196 5.92 -8.70 3.38
N LEU A 197 5.71 -8.07 2.21
CA LEU A 197 6.64 -7.08 1.67
C LEU A 197 6.73 -5.82 2.53
N VAL A 198 5.64 -5.43 3.18
CA VAL A 198 5.68 -4.36 4.19
C VAL A 198 6.54 -4.80 5.39
N VAL A 199 6.27 -5.96 5.98
CA VAL A 199 6.84 -6.33 7.30
C VAL A 199 8.15 -7.16 7.26
N ALA A 200 8.59 -7.63 6.10
CA ALA A 200 9.67 -8.61 5.95
C ALA A 200 11.02 -8.18 6.57
N GLY A 201 11.27 -6.90 6.74
CA GLY A 201 12.53 -6.34 7.24
C GLY A 201 12.61 -6.28 8.73
N VAL A 202 11.46 -6.18 9.36
CA VAL A 202 11.35 -6.18 10.81
C VAL A 202 11.53 -7.61 11.34
N LEU A 203 11.04 -8.62 10.60
CA LEU A 203 11.19 -10.04 10.97
C LEU A 203 12.61 -10.59 10.75
N THR A 204 13.38 -10.01 9.84
CA THR A 204 14.77 -10.42 9.54
C THR A 204 15.81 -9.80 10.47
N ARG A 205 15.38 -8.99 11.46
CA ARG A 205 16.25 -8.32 12.44
C ARG A 205 17.12 -9.28 13.26
N HIS A 206 16.73 -10.56 13.38
CA HIS A 206 17.42 -11.52 14.24
C HIS A 206 18.52 -12.36 13.58
N THR A 207 18.75 -12.30 12.26
CA THR A 207 19.69 -13.24 11.60
C THR A 207 20.66 -12.67 10.56
N VAL A 208 20.72 -11.36 10.26
CA VAL A 208 21.59 -10.87 9.16
C VAL A 208 22.43 -9.63 9.53
N PHE A 209 23.75 -9.82 9.47
CA PHE A 209 24.88 -8.89 9.50
C PHE A 209 24.56 -7.37 9.50
N VAL A 210 24.88 -6.71 10.61
CA VAL A 210 25.14 -5.27 10.65
C VAL A 210 26.53 -5.04 10.06
N TYR A 211 26.63 -4.79 8.75
CA TYR A 211 27.85 -4.26 8.16
C TYR A 211 27.87 -2.74 8.35
N ARG A 212 28.57 -2.26 9.40
CA ARG A 212 28.93 -0.83 9.51
C ARG A 212 30.01 -0.54 8.47
N TYR A 213 29.61 -0.09 7.27
CA TYR A 213 30.55 0.55 6.35
C TYR A 213 30.60 2.05 6.67
N GLN A 214 31.70 2.47 7.29
CA GLN A 214 32.01 3.87 7.55
C GLN A 214 32.69 4.43 6.30
N ASP A 215 31.98 5.25 5.55
CA ASP A 215 32.43 5.73 4.25
C ASP A 215 33.43 6.88 4.42
N ASN A 216 34.68 6.66 4.03
CA ASN A 216 35.74 7.67 4.00
C ASN A 216 36.11 8.08 2.57
N SER A 217 35.35 7.71 1.53
CA SER A 217 35.69 8.13 0.16
C SER A 217 34.46 8.47 -0.70
N ALA A 218 34.44 9.69 -1.22
CA ALA A 218 33.32 10.28 -1.97
C ALA A 218 33.03 9.68 -3.37
N ASN A 219 33.66 8.56 -3.75
CA ASN A 219 33.61 8.04 -5.12
C ASN A 219 33.17 6.56 -5.23
N ALA A 220 32.46 6.01 -4.24
CA ALA A 220 31.92 4.66 -4.34
C ALA A 220 30.65 4.66 -5.23
N ASP A 221 30.72 3.93 -6.34
CA ASP A 221 29.67 3.72 -7.35
C ASP A 221 28.26 3.60 -6.75
N LEU A 222 27.43 4.60 -7.07
CA LEU A 222 26.01 4.69 -6.70
C LEU A 222 25.25 3.40 -7.07
N SER A 223 25.59 2.78 -8.20
CA SER A 223 24.97 1.54 -8.70
C SER A 223 25.28 0.32 -7.84
N VAL A 224 26.52 0.18 -7.37
CA VAL A 224 26.94 -0.95 -6.50
C VAL A 224 26.40 -0.77 -5.08
N SER A 225 26.35 0.47 -4.57
CA SER A 225 25.75 0.74 -3.26
C SER A 225 24.23 0.53 -3.24
N ILE A 226 23.54 0.77 -4.37
CA ILE A 226 22.11 0.50 -4.52
C ILE A 226 21.86 -1.01 -4.59
N PHE A 227 22.49 -1.73 -5.52
CA PHE A 227 22.24 -3.17 -5.70
C PHE A 227 22.66 -4.06 -4.53
N CYS A 228 23.72 -3.70 -3.79
CA CYS A 228 24.23 -4.52 -2.69
C CYS A 228 23.60 -4.20 -1.31
N LYS A 229 22.90 -3.05 -1.15
CA LYS A 229 22.32 -2.63 0.14
C LYS A 229 20.80 -2.62 0.20
N ILE A 230 20.07 -2.74 -0.92
CA ILE A 230 18.60 -2.84 -0.91
C ILE A 230 18.16 -4.12 -0.22
N HIS A 231 18.00 -4.02 1.09
CA HIS A 231 17.33 -5.03 1.90
C HIS A 231 15.83 -4.78 1.75
N LEU A 232 15.24 -5.40 0.72
CA LEU A 232 13.83 -5.21 0.39
C LEU A 232 12.88 -5.52 1.56
N GLY A 233 13.31 -6.38 2.48
CA GLY A 233 12.59 -6.58 3.73
C GLY A 233 12.39 -5.26 4.47
N LYS A 234 13.40 -4.42 4.59
CA LYS A 234 13.42 -3.23 5.46
C LYS A 234 12.60 -2.05 4.94
N ALA A 235 11.63 -2.28 4.05
CA ALA A 235 10.76 -1.23 3.55
C ALA A 235 10.03 -0.47 4.69
N PHE A 236 9.47 -1.19 5.66
CA PHE A 236 8.87 -0.58 6.86
C PHE A 236 9.85 0.33 7.61
N ASP A 237 11.08 -0.12 7.83
CA ASP A 237 12.10 0.64 8.57
C ASP A 237 12.70 1.80 7.77
N TYR A 238 12.72 1.70 6.44
CA TYR A 238 13.38 2.65 5.57
C TYR A 238 12.48 3.78 5.10
N SER A 239 11.23 3.47 4.75
CA SER A 239 10.29 4.42 4.17
C SER A 239 8.89 4.35 4.78
N GLY A 240 8.63 3.45 5.72
CA GLY A 240 7.29 3.11 6.22
C GLY A 240 6.58 2.03 5.40
N GLY A 241 7.12 1.66 4.22
CA GLY A 241 6.57 0.59 3.38
C GLY A 241 5.15 0.87 2.90
N TYR A 242 4.90 2.08 2.40
CA TYR A 242 3.54 2.52 2.09
C TYR A 242 3.00 1.90 0.80
N PHE A 243 3.84 1.83 -0.23
CA PHE A 243 3.52 1.29 -1.56
C PHE A 243 2.21 1.85 -2.15
N ASN A 244 1.78 3.03 -1.71
CA ASN A 244 0.55 3.69 -2.15
C ASN A 244 0.73 5.21 -1.96
N PRO A 245 0.74 6.01 -3.05
CA PRO A 245 0.98 7.44 -2.96
C PRO A 245 -0.04 8.22 -2.13
N VAL A 246 -1.34 7.86 -2.20
CA VAL A 246 -2.40 8.53 -1.43
C VAL A 246 -2.28 8.21 0.06
N LEU A 247 -1.99 6.95 0.39
CA LEU A 247 -1.75 6.54 1.77
C LEU A 247 -0.57 7.29 2.39
N ALA A 248 0.59 7.27 1.72
CA ALA A 248 1.77 7.98 2.19
C ALA A 248 1.51 9.48 2.36
N THR A 249 0.81 10.09 1.39
CA THR A 249 0.48 11.52 1.43
C THR A 249 -0.44 11.85 2.60
N SER A 250 -1.47 11.05 2.82
CA SER A 250 -2.45 11.30 3.89
C SER A 250 -1.82 11.16 5.27
N LEU A 251 -0.90 10.21 5.45
CA LEU A 251 -0.30 9.92 6.75
C LEU A 251 0.92 10.80 7.07
N LYS A 252 1.70 11.20 6.06
CA LYS A 252 3.05 11.75 6.29
C LYS A 252 3.41 13.02 5.51
N ALA A 253 2.59 13.48 4.56
CA ALA A 253 2.93 14.69 3.82
C ALA A 253 2.96 15.93 4.73
N GLY A 254 4.08 16.65 4.72
CA GLY A 254 4.28 17.85 5.53
C GLY A 254 4.74 17.58 6.97
N CYS A 255 4.98 16.31 7.32
CA CYS A 255 5.59 15.95 8.60
C CYS A 255 7.08 16.33 8.64
N GLU A 256 7.61 16.53 9.84
CA GLU A 256 9.01 16.93 10.04
C GLU A 256 9.96 15.82 9.58
N GLY A 257 11.06 16.19 8.91
CA GLY A 257 12.15 15.30 8.52
C GLY A 257 12.48 15.28 7.03
N HIS A 258 11.53 15.65 6.16
CA HIS A 258 11.77 15.81 4.72
C HIS A 258 10.88 16.88 4.11
N THR A 259 11.27 17.38 2.93
CA THR A 259 10.47 18.32 2.15
C THR A 259 9.35 17.61 1.39
N LEU A 260 8.30 18.35 1.02
CA LEU A 260 7.22 17.83 0.17
C LEU A 260 7.73 17.29 -1.19
N LEU A 261 8.82 17.85 -1.71
CA LEU A 261 9.42 17.36 -2.94
C LEU A 261 10.06 15.98 -2.73
N GLU A 262 10.80 15.80 -1.64
CA GLU A 262 11.39 14.50 -1.29
C GLU A 262 10.32 13.44 -1.03
N HIS A 263 9.23 13.81 -0.36
CA HIS A 263 8.04 12.97 -0.21
C HIS A 263 7.49 12.54 -1.57
N ALA A 264 7.30 13.47 -2.51
CA ALA A 264 6.81 13.17 -3.84
C ALA A 264 7.77 12.25 -4.62
N VAL A 265 9.09 12.46 -4.52
CA VAL A 265 10.09 11.61 -5.17
C VAL A 265 10.00 10.17 -4.66
N VAL A 266 9.87 9.97 -3.34
CA VAL A 266 9.84 8.63 -2.76
C VAL A 266 8.50 7.94 -3.04
N TYR A 267 7.40 8.55 -2.61
CA TYR A 267 6.12 7.86 -2.50
C TYR A 267 5.24 7.98 -3.75
N TRP A 268 5.46 8.99 -4.59
CA TRP A 268 4.76 9.11 -5.87
C TRP A 268 5.63 8.58 -7.00
N ILE A 269 6.81 9.16 -7.21
CA ILE A 269 7.65 8.78 -8.35
C ILE A 269 8.17 7.35 -8.20
N GLY A 270 8.71 7.00 -7.03
CA GLY A 270 9.21 5.64 -6.74
C GLY A 270 8.14 4.57 -6.95
N ALA A 271 7.01 4.68 -6.25
CA ALA A 271 5.91 3.72 -6.34
C ALA A 271 5.30 3.63 -7.76
N CYS A 272 5.03 4.76 -8.41
CA CYS A 272 4.51 4.77 -9.79
C CYS A 272 5.51 4.16 -10.78
N ALA A 273 6.80 4.48 -10.68
CA ALA A 273 7.82 3.88 -11.53
C ALA A 273 7.89 2.36 -11.35
N GLY A 274 7.80 1.87 -10.12
CA GLY A 274 7.72 0.45 -9.80
C GLY A 274 6.52 -0.25 -10.42
N SER A 275 5.34 0.34 -10.27
CA SER A 275 4.10 -0.15 -10.88
C SER A 275 4.18 -0.17 -12.42
N ILE A 276 4.64 0.91 -13.05
CA ILE A 276 4.82 0.98 -14.51
C ILE A 276 5.81 -0.09 -14.99
N LEU A 277 6.94 -0.23 -14.31
CA LEU A 277 7.94 -1.26 -14.62
C LEU A 277 7.31 -2.66 -14.58
N SER A 278 6.46 -2.94 -13.59
CA SER A 278 5.76 -4.22 -13.48
C SER A 278 4.89 -4.55 -14.71
N VAL A 279 4.21 -3.55 -15.30
CA VAL A 279 3.38 -3.73 -16.50
C VAL A 279 4.22 -4.19 -17.68
N TYR A 280 5.38 -3.57 -17.89
CA TYR A 280 6.28 -3.96 -18.97
C TYR A 280 6.98 -5.29 -18.71
N MET A 281 7.45 -5.52 -17.47
CA MET A 281 8.06 -6.79 -17.07
C MET A 281 7.08 -7.96 -17.25
N TYR A 282 5.82 -7.78 -16.88
CA TYR A 282 4.81 -8.83 -17.01
C TYR A 282 4.54 -9.24 -18.47
N LYS A 283 4.78 -8.33 -19.43
CA LYS A 283 4.66 -8.61 -20.87
C LYS A 283 5.86 -9.37 -21.46
N ILE A 284 6.95 -9.54 -20.70
CA ILE A 284 8.14 -10.27 -21.18
C ILE A 284 7.81 -11.76 -21.29
N PRO A 285 8.03 -12.41 -22.46
CA PRO A 285 7.67 -13.82 -22.67
C PRO A 285 8.34 -14.78 -21.68
N ALA A 286 9.56 -14.49 -21.24
CA ALA A 286 10.25 -15.29 -20.23
C ALA A 286 9.51 -15.29 -18.88
N ILE A 287 9.00 -14.13 -18.46
CA ILE A 287 8.23 -13.99 -17.22
C ILE A 287 6.88 -14.70 -17.37
N GLN A 288 6.18 -14.51 -18.49
CA GLN A 288 4.92 -15.20 -18.73
C GLN A 288 5.06 -16.73 -18.76
N ARG A 289 6.15 -17.25 -19.35
CA ARG A 289 6.47 -18.69 -19.34
C ARG A 289 6.75 -19.22 -17.94
N TYR A 290 7.44 -18.43 -17.12
CA TYR A 290 7.70 -18.79 -15.73
C TYR A 290 6.39 -18.81 -14.91
N VAL A 291 5.54 -17.79 -15.07
CA VAL A 291 4.26 -17.64 -14.34
C VAL A 291 3.27 -18.75 -14.71
N ARG A 292 3.08 -19.03 -16.01
CA ARG A 292 2.13 -20.06 -16.47
C ARG A 292 2.68 -21.49 -16.31
N GLY A 293 3.98 -21.62 -16.00
CA GLY A 293 4.71 -22.88 -16.01
C GLY A 293 4.79 -23.49 -17.40
N THR A 294 5.72 -24.42 -17.61
CA THR A 294 5.70 -25.35 -18.76
C THR A 294 4.58 -26.37 -18.61
N THR A 295 3.33 -25.92 -18.49
CA THR A 295 2.20 -26.74 -18.87
C THR A 295 2.17 -26.76 -20.39
N ALA A 296 2.47 -27.93 -20.96
CA ALA A 296 2.32 -28.22 -22.39
C ALA A 296 1.02 -27.56 -22.90
N VAL A 297 1.06 -26.70 -23.92
CA VAL A 297 1.11 -27.10 -25.34
C VAL A 297 0.62 -28.54 -25.56
N ASN A 298 -0.56 -28.87 -25.07
CA ASN A 298 -1.48 -29.71 -25.82
C ASN A 298 -2.54 -28.77 -26.36
N GLY A 299 -2.66 -28.74 -27.69
CA GLY A 299 -3.47 -27.80 -28.49
C GLY A 299 -4.82 -27.52 -27.85
N ASP A 300 -5.25 -26.27 -27.77
CA ASP A 300 -5.52 -25.48 -28.98
C ASP A 300 -5.00 -24.04 -28.87
N SER A 301 -4.46 -23.54 -29.99
CA SER A 301 -4.18 -22.13 -30.19
C SER A 301 -5.50 -21.34 -30.17
N ILE A 302 -5.70 -20.50 -29.13
CA ILE A 302 -6.77 -19.49 -29.06
C ILE A 302 -6.70 -18.42 -30.17
N TRP A 303 -5.69 -18.49 -31.05
CA TRP A 303 -5.46 -17.53 -32.14
C TRP A 303 -5.38 -18.17 -33.53
N ALA A 304 -5.94 -19.35 -33.74
CA ALA A 304 -6.13 -19.89 -35.09
C ALA A 304 -7.51 -19.47 -35.63
N ASP A 305 -7.46 -18.55 -36.58
CA ASP A 305 -8.40 -18.31 -37.67
C ASP A 305 -9.84 -17.90 -37.33
N LYS A 306 -10.06 -16.58 -37.30
CA LYS A 306 -11.24 -15.95 -37.92
C LYS A 306 -10.84 -14.63 -38.59
N GLU A 307 -10.14 -14.75 -39.71
CA GLU A 307 -10.23 -13.80 -40.81
C GLU A 307 -10.99 -14.51 -41.95
N ASP A 308 -12.03 -13.83 -42.44
CA ASP A 308 -12.92 -14.04 -43.59
C ASP A 308 -13.74 -15.35 -43.74
#